data_AF-A0A662C6F1-F1
#
_entry.id   AF-A0A662C6F1-F1
#
_cell.length_a   1.000
_cell.length_b   1.000
_cell.length_c   1.000
_cell.angle_alpha   90.00
_cell.angle_beta   90.00
_cell.angle_gamma   90.00
#
_symmetry.space_group_name_H-M   'P 1'
#
loop_
_entity.id
_entity.type
_entity.pdbx_description
1 polymer ?
#
loop_
_entity_poly.entity_id
_entity_poly.type
_entity_poly.pdbx_seq_one_letter_code
_entity_poly.pdbx_strand_id
1 'polypeptide(L)'
;MFSGNRNLIRHFFLFWIVLSFFYEGYSQLTISSNGSGGGDWSDTLSWSGYIIPGINDTAIVVSGDLITVDSSNTSVAGLTIEPSATVLQNNNRLSIYGNYLNNGQHTAYGNDRIYFRGLGSLIDGSGTINNTGLIRVYDGDKIFPASANLTFGPGEVRVWNDLTMHNFGDLDFTGLINGRNVGSTWINEAGSRVNVGNNIFYTGSLVANSAGNTVRYYRSTSDINITRTSDSTYHNLEITGSRLKRLTGPTTILGDLTISSRLTTQEWPLDLKGNYSNTSTITADSSYISFSGTGDQSISNAAGETFYGLRVNKTSGSLNLTGNLIVTDSLWMDAGVIECQSNELLLGTSTADSPALIYTDGRIFGKFKRWINNTGIDVLFPTGDASNYSPLVLTFTDLSPGSLSGEYIGSNHGTTGLPL
;
A
#
# COMPACT_ATOMS: atom_id res chain seq x y z
N MET A 1 -22.38 28.95 43.47
CA MET A 1 -23.11 28.02 44.36
C MET A 1 -24.13 27.29 43.47
N PHE A 2 -24.01 25.96 43.39
CA PHE A 2 -24.88 24.93 42.77
C PHE A 2 -26.32 25.35 42.42
N SER A 3 -27.05 24.85 41.43
CA SER A 3 -26.99 23.70 40.50
C SER A 3 -28.14 23.94 39.49
N GLY A 4 -28.07 23.60 38.20
CA GLY A 4 -28.42 22.25 37.76
C GLY A 4 -29.34 22.27 36.54
N ASN A 5 -28.79 21.82 35.41
CA ASN A 5 -29.38 21.11 34.27
C ASN A 5 -30.92 20.93 34.20
N ARG A 6 -31.50 21.14 33.00
CA ARG A 6 -31.92 20.03 32.11
C ARG A 6 -32.43 20.51 30.73
N ASN A 7 -31.86 19.87 29.72
CA ASN A 7 -32.22 19.84 28.30
C ASN A 7 -33.72 19.72 28.02
N LEU A 8 -34.20 20.43 26.98
CA LEU A 8 -35.48 20.14 26.33
C LEU A 8 -35.27 20.05 24.80
N ILE A 9 -34.84 18.88 24.33
CA ILE A 9 -34.92 18.49 22.93
C ILE A 9 -36.37 18.08 22.66
N ARG A 10 -37.13 18.97 22.00
CA ARG A 10 -38.50 18.70 21.54
C ARG A 10 -38.47 17.72 20.37
N HIS A 11 -39.04 16.54 20.62
CA HIS A 11 -39.26 15.48 19.65
C HIS A 11 -40.35 15.90 18.65
N PHE A 12 -40.01 15.90 17.35
CA PHE A 12 -40.97 15.90 16.26
C PHE A 12 -41.32 14.44 15.93
N PHE A 13 -42.52 14.00 16.30
CA PHE A 13 -43.10 12.75 15.83
C PHE A 13 -43.84 13.04 14.51
N LEU A 14 -43.29 12.59 13.38
CA LEU A 14 -43.97 12.62 12.08
C LEU A 14 -44.56 11.24 11.82
N PHE A 15 -45.89 11.20 11.69
CA PHE A 15 -46.69 10.01 11.45
C PHE A 15 -46.52 9.57 9.98
N TRP A 16 -45.93 8.39 9.74
CA TRP A 16 -45.84 7.79 8.41
C TRP A 16 -47.04 6.85 8.20
N ILE A 17 -47.92 7.21 7.26
CA ILE A 17 -48.95 6.30 6.72
C ILE A 17 -48.26 5.41 5.68
N VAL A 18 -48.16 4.12 5.97
CA VAL A 18 -47.71 3.12 4.99
C VAL A 18 -48.89 2.78 4.08
N LEU A 19 -48.85 3.32 2.86
CA LEU A 19 -49.68 2.88 1.74
C LEU A 19 -48.98 1.66 1.14
N SER A 20 -49.39 0.45 1.53
CA SER A 20 -48.88 -0.80 0.98
C SER A 20 -49.40 -0.96 -0.46
N PHE A 21 -48.59 -0.57 -1.44
CA PHE A 21 -48.71 -1.11 -2.79
C PHE A 21 -48.23 -2.56 -2.77
N PHE A 22 -49.09 -3.48 -3.20
CA PHE A 22 -48.69 -4.84 -3.56
C PHE A 22 -47.73 -4.73 -4.75
N TYR A 23 -46.43 -4.71 -4.46
CA TYR A 23 -45.43 -5.01 -5.47
C TYR A 23 -45.46 -6.53 -5.62
N GLU A 24 -45.81 -7.04 -6.80
CA GLU A 24 -45.63 -8.45 -7.12
C GLU A 24 -44.13 -8.74 -7.05
N GLY A 25 -43.67 -9.19 -5.89
CA GLY A 25 -42.31 -9.64 -5.70
C GLY A 25 -42.12 -10.93 -6.47
N TYR A 26 -41.50 -10.84 -7.66
CA TYR A 26 -40.86 -11.99 -8.25
C TYR A 26 -39.87 -12.55 -7.23
N SER A 27 -40.07 -13.79 -6.78
CA SER A 27 -39.15 -14.46 -5.87
C SER A 27 -37.83 -14.69 -6.60
N GLN A 28 -36.72 -14.22 -6.05
CA GLN A 28 -35.39 -14.52 -6.55
C GLN A 28 -35.17 -16.04 -6.51
N LEU A 29 -34.98 -16.66 -7.69
CA LEU A 29 -34.60 -18.06 -7.77
C LEU A 29 -33.08 -18.20 -7.72
N THR A 30 -32.61 -19.35 -7.26
CA THR A 30 -31.21 -19.76 -7.42
C THR A 30 -31.18 -20.88 -8.43
N ILE A 31 -30.49 -20.67 -9.54
CA ILE A 31 -30.48 -21.56 -10.70
C ILE A 31 -29.03 -21.98 -10.96
N SER A 32 -28.78 -23.28 -10.90
CA SER A 32 -27.47 -23.85 -11.19
C SER A 32 -27.36 -24.25 -12.66
N SER A 33 -26.15 -24.23 -13.21
CA SER A 33 -25.86 -24.86 -14.50
C SER A 33 -26.08 -26.39 -14.44
N ASN A 34 -26.13 -27.03 -15.61
CA ASN A 34 -26.59 -28.41 -15.75
C ASN A 34 -25.66 -29.49 -15.14
N GLY A 35 -24.42 -29.16 -14.78
CA GLY A 35 -23.43 -30.10 -14.25
C GLY A 35 -22.94 -31.14 -15.27
N SER A 36 -23.21 -30.91 -16.57
CA SER A 36 -22.85 -31.81 -17.67
C SER A 36 -21.94 -31.15 -18.70
N GLY A 37 -21.20 -30.10 -18.30
CA GLY A 37 -20.26 -29.36 -19.13
C GLY A 37 -20.71 -27.94 -19.48
N GLY A 38 -21.94 -27.54 -19.12
CA GLY A 38 -22.49 -26.21 -19.39
C GLY A 38 -23.01 -26.03 -20.82
N GLY A 39 -22.74 -24.87 -21.43
CA GLY A 39 -23.22 -24.44 -22.75
C GLY A 39 -23.44 -22.92 -22.83
N ASP A 40 -24.35 -22.49 -23.69
CA ASP A 40 -24.65 -21.06 -23.86
C ASP A 40 -25.63 -20.57 -22.77
N TRP A 41 -25.43 -19.34 -22.27
CA TRP A 41 -26.28 -18.76 -21.23
C TRP A 41 -27.74 -18.73 -21.67
N SER A 42 -28.00 -18.43 -22.95
CA SER A 42 -29.34 -18.36 -23.51
C SER A 42 -30.01 -19.72 -23.78
N ASP A 43 -29.30 -20.85 -23.63
CA ASP A 43 -29.86 -22.18 -23.82
C ASP A 43 -30.42 -22.73 -22.51
N THR A 44 -31.71 -23.08 -22.52
CA THR A 44 -32.35 -23.78 -21.40
C THR A 44 -31.64 -25.07 -21.00
N LEU A 45 -31.01 -25.81 -21.93
CA LEU A 45 -30.30 -27.05 -21.64
C LEU A 45 -29.02 -26.83 -20.82
N SER A 46 -28.48 -25.62 -20.79
CA SER A 46 -27.30 -25.27 -19.99
C SER A 46 -27.61 -25.11 -18.50
N TRP A 47 -28.89 -25.06 -18.13
CA TRP A 47 -29.34 -24.79 -16.77
C TRP A 47 -30.19 -25.93 -16.21
N SER A 48 -29.98 -26.24 -14.93
CA SER A 48 -30.78 -27.21 -14.20
C SER A 48 -32.23 -26.75 -14.13
N GLY A 49 -33.16 -27.66 -14.41
CA GLY A 49 -34.59 -27.34 -14.48
C GLY A 49 -35.04 -26.67 -15.77
N TYR A 50 -34.15 -26.49 -16.75
CA TYR A 50 -34.45 -25.87 -18.05
C TYR A 50 -34.93 -24.41 -17.96
N ILE A 51 -34.41 -23.67 -16.98
CA ILE A 51 -34.75 -22.27 -16.72
C ILE A 51 -33.50 -21.42 -16.91
N ILE A 52 -33.56 -20.43 -17.80
CA ILE A 52 -32.46 -19.48 -18.02
C ILE A 52 -32.48 -18.43 -16.89
N PRO A 53 -31.39 -18.24 -16.13
CA PRO A 53 -31.32 -17.20 -15.12
C PRO A 53 -31.46 -15.81 -15.73
N GLY A 54 -32.40 -15.03 -15.18
CA GLY A 54 -32.64 -13.65 -15.54
C GLY A 54 -32.17 -12.65 -14.48
N ILE A 55 -32.52 -11.39 -14.67
CA ILE A 55 -32.10 -10.25 -13.82
C ILE A 55 -32.53 -10.37 -12.35
N ASN A 56 -33.53 -11.20 -12.06
CA ASN A 56 -34.04 -11.41 -10.71
C ASN A 56 -33.49 -12.68 -10.06
N ASP A 57 -32.71 -13.48 -10.77
CA ASP A 57 -32.24 -14.79 -10.31
C ASP A 57 -30.75 -14.76 -9.97
N THR A 58 -30.33 -15.63 -9.05
CA THR A 58 -28.93 -15.93 -8.80
C THR A 58 -28.52 -17.12 -9.64
N ALA A 59 -27.51 -16.95 -10.50
CA ALA A 59 -26.91 -18.04 -11.25
C ALA A 59 -25.75 -18.67 -10.47
N ILE A 60 -25.68 -19.99 -10.46
CA ILE A 60 -24.53 -20.76 -9.97
C ILE A 60 -23.97 -21.56 -11.16
N VAL A 61 -22.74 -21.27 -11.56
CA VAL A 61 -22.02 -22.12 -12.52
C VAL A 61 -21.24 -23.15 -11.72
N VAL A 62 -21.71 -24.40 -11.78
CA VAL A 62 -21.19 -25.48 -10.94
C VAL A 62 -19.83 -25.98 -11.45
N SER A 63 -19.05 -26.58 -10.54
CA SER A 63 -17.70 -27.07 -10.82
C SER A 63 -17.64 -27.91 -12.10
N GLY A 64 -16.73 -27.56 -13.01
CA GLY A 64 -16.50 -28.27 -14.27
C GLY A 64 -17.34 -27.80 -15.46
N ASP A 65 -18.38 -26.99 -15.23
CA ASP A 65 -19.18 -26.42 -16.32
C ASP A 65 -18.50 -25.18 -16.93
N LEU A 66 -18.72 -24.99 -18.24
CA LEU A 66 -18.40 -23.77 -18.96
C LEU A 66 -19.70 -23.12 -19.46
N ILE A 67 -19.99 -21.91 -18.99
CA ILE A 67 -21.13 -21.12 -19.47
C ILE A 67 -20.64 -19.96 -20.34
N THR A 68 -21.06 -19.94 -21.60
CA THR A 68 -20.77 -18.86 -22.55
C THR A 68 -21.87 -17.81 -22.50
N VAL A 69 -21.53 -16.57 -22.17
CA VAL A 69 -22.42 -15.41 -22.32
C VAL A 69 -22.49 -15.05 -23.80
N ASP A 70 -23.52 -15.55 -24.46
CA ASP A 70 -23.74 -15.50 -25.91
C ASP A 70 -24.70 -14.37 -26.35
N SER A 71 -25.34 -13.68 -25.39
CA SER A 71 -26.25 -12.57 -25.65
C SER A 71 -25.67 -11.20 -25.28
N SER A 72 -26.00 -10.17 -26.06
CA SER A 72 -25.41 -8.82 -25.93
C SER A 72 -25.69 -8.09 -24.61
N ASN A 73 -26.66 -8.55 -23.80
CA ASN A 73 -27.13 -7.84 -22.60
C ASN A 73 -27.57 -8.78 -21.46
N THR A 74 -26.88 -9.91 -21.28
CA THR A 74 -27.17 -10.83 -20.18
C THR A 74 -27.12 -10.11 -18.83
N SER A 75 -28.13 -10.37 -17.99
CA SER A 75 -28.30 -9.73 -16.68
C SER A 75 -28.72 -10.77 -15.65
N VAL A 76 -28.16 -10.67 -14.44
CA VAL A 76 -28.39 -11.62 -13.35
C VAL A 76 -28.40 -10.90 -12.00
N ALA A 77 -29.20 -11.37 -11.04
CA ALA A 77 -29.23 -10.78 -9.70
C ALA A 77 -27.98 -11.11 -8.89
N GLY A 78 -27.43 -12.31 -9.04
CA GLY A 78 -26.19 -12.73 -8.39
C GLY A 78 -25.49 -13.78 -9.23
N LEU A 79 -24.18 -13.89 -9.09
CA LEU A 79 -23.41 -14.89 -9.84
C LEU A 79 -22.40 -15.56 -8.92
N THR A 80 -22.51 -16.87 -8.81
CA THR A 80 -21.51 -17.74 -8.20
C THR A 80 -20.83 -18.56 -9.29
N ILE A 81 -19.51 -18.56 -9.31
CA ILE A 81 -18.68 -19.42 -10.17
C ILE A 81 -17.89 -20.33 -9.23
N GLU A 82 -18.22 -21.62 -9.24
CA GLU A 82 -17.57 -22.61 -8.39
C GLU A 82 -16.12 -22.90 -8.82
N PRO A 83 -15.29 -23.53 -7.98
CA PRO A 83 -13.95 -23.96 -8.37
C PRO A 83 -13.99 -24.77 -9.66
N SER A 84 -13.01 -24.56 -10.55
CA SER A 84 -12.93 -25.17 -11.90
C SER A 84 -14.05 -24.85 -12.89
N ALA A 85 -15.11 -24.15 -12.48
CA ALA A 85 -16.12 -23.65 -13.40
C ALA A 85 -15.62 -22.42 -14.19
N THR A 86 -16.17 -22.21 -15.39
CA THR A 86 -15.82 -21.08 -16.25
C THR A 86 -17.05 -20.32 -16.71
N VAL A 87 -17.04 -19.01 -16.57
CA VAL A 87 -17.91 -18.10 -17.33
C VAL A 87 -17.07 -17.44 -18.42
N LEU A 88 -17.49 -17.57 -19.69
CA LEU A 88 -16.81 -16.99 -20.84
C LEU A 88 -17.71 -15.93 -21.49
N GLN A 89 -17.23 -14.70 -21.65
CA GLN A 89 -17.87 -13.70 -22.50
C GLN A 89 -17.26 -13.73 -23.91
N ASN A 90 -18.10 -13.48 -24.92
CA ASN A 90 -17.69 -13.42 -26.32
C ASN A 90 -18.25 -12.16 -27.01
N ASN A 91 -17.58 -11.03 -26.82
CA ASN A 91 -18.01 -9.69 -27.26
C ASN A 91 -19.38 -9.22 -26.71
N ASN A 92 -19.75 -9.69 -25.52
CA ASN A 92 -21.03 -9.45 -24.86
C ASN A 92 -20.87 -8.70 -23.54
N ARG A 93 -21.99 -8.21 -23.01
CA ARG A 93 -22.06 -7.56 -21.69
C ARG A 93 -22.78 -8.47 -20.71
N LEU A 94 -22.18 -8.70 -19.54
CA LEU A 94 -22.81 -9.34 -18.39
C LEU A 94 -23.00 -8.31 -17.27
N SER A 95 -24.25 -8.11 -16.84
CA SER A 95 -24.59 -7.21 -15.72
C SER A 95 -25.02 -8.00 -14.49
N ILE A 96 -24.34 -7.78 -13.37
CA ILE A 96 -24.59 -8.46 -12.09
C ILE A 96 -25.13 -7.42 -11.10
N TYR A 97 -26.38 -7.59 -10.67
CA TYR A 97 -27.12 -6.63 -9.84
C TYR A 97 -27.03 -6.90 -8.34
N GLY A 98 -26.20 -7.84 -7.93
CA GLY A 98 -26.03 -8.25 -6.54
C GLY A 98 -24.67 -8.89 -6.34
N ASN A 99 -24.60 -9.90 -5.47
CA ASN A 99 -23.33 -10.47 -5.06
C ASN A 99 -22.67 -11.25 -6.21
N TYR A 100 -21.35 -11.10 -6.29
CA TYR A 100 -20.50 -11.85 -7.20
C TYR A 100 -19.50 -12.66 -6.40
N LEU A 101 -19.57 -13.99 -6.51
CA LEU A 101 -18.65 -14.93 -5.88
C LEU A 101 -17.93 -15.73 -6.97
N ASN A 102 -16.63 -15.55 -7.11
CA ASN A 102 -15.85 -16.26 -8.12
C ASN A 102 -14.71 -17.05 -7.50
N ASN A 103 -14.87 -18.37 -7.47
CA ASN A 103 -13.83 -19.33 -7.10
C ASN A 103 -13.24 -20.08 -8.31
N GLY A 104 -13.78 -19.83 -9.51
CA GLY A 104 -13.34 -20.42 -10.77
C GLY A 104 -12.69 -19.38 -11.69
N GLN A 105 -13.14 -19.34 -12.94
CA GLN A 105 -12.64 -18.44 -13.97
C GLN A 105 -13.79 -17.63 -14.59
N HIS A 106 -13.63 -16.31 -14.67
CA HIS A 106 -14.49 -15.45 -15.48
C HIS A 106 -13.65 -14.76 -16.54
N THR A 107 -13.85 -15.12 -17.79
CA THR A 107 -13.04 -14.67 -18.91
C THR A 107 -13.81 -13.69 -19.79
N ALA A 108 -13.23 -12.53 -20.07
CA ALA A 108 -13.85 -11.46 -20.85
C ALA A 108 -12.81 -10.76 -21.75
N TYR A 109 -12.89 -10.96 -23.07
CA TYR A 109 -11.88 -10.49 -24.02
C TYR A 109 -12.33 -9.29 -24.86
N GLY A 110 -11.36 -8.50 -25.33
CA GLY A 110 -11.60 -7.43 -26.29
C GLY A 110 -12.54 -6.36 -25.74
N ASN A 111 -13.72 -6.24 -26.36
CA ASN A 111 -14.74 -5.25 -25.97
C ASN A 111 -15.76 -5.77 -24.95
N ASP A 112 -15.54 -6.97 -24.41
CA ASP A 112 -16.36 -7.53 -23.34
C ASP A 112 -16.40 -6.61 -22.12
N ARG A 113 -17.55 -6.64 -21.46
CA ARG A 113 -17.82 -5.78 -20.31
C ARG A 113 -18.49 -6.57 -19.19
N ILE A 114 -17.86 -6.55 -18.01
CA ILE A 114 -18.46 -7.01 -16.75
C ILE A 114 -18.97 -5.79 -16.01
N TYR A 115 -20.26 -5.75 -15.69
CA TYR A 115 -20.87 -4.63 -14.96
C TYR A 115 -21.29 -5.10 -13.57
N PHE A 116 -20.67 -4.53 -12.54
CA PHE A 116 -21.14 -4.66 -11.16
C PHE A 116 -22.10 -3.52 -10.85
N ARG A 117 -23.38 -3.85 -10.69
CA ARG A 117 -24.50 -2.90 -10.55
C ARG A 117 -25.26 -3.03 -9.23
N GLY A 118 -24.87 -3.98 -8.37
CA GLY A 118 -25.55 -4.18 -7.09
C GLY A 118 -25.23 -3.07 -6.08
N LEU A 119 -26.26 -2.50 -5.45
CA LEU A 119 -26.07 -1.50 -4.41
C LEU A 119 -25.46 -2.15 -3.16
N GLY A 120 -24.25 -1.73 -2.76
CA GLY A 120 -23.56 -2.29 -1.59
C GLY A 120 -23.21 -3.78 -1.72
N SER A 121 -23.11 -4.31 -2.94
CA SER A 121 -22.93 -5.75 -3.16
C SER A 121 -21.50 -6.22 -2.85
N LEU A 122 -21.40 -7.51 -2.52
CA LEU A 122 -20.13 -8.18 -2.28
C LEU A 122 -19.49 -8.65 -3.59
N ILE A 123 -18.17 -8.54 -3.67
CA ILE A 123 -17.33 -9.14 -4.72
C ILE A 123 -16.31 -10.01 -3.99
N ASP A 124 -16.42 -11.33 -4.11
CA ASP A 124 -15.70 -12.30 -3.29
C ASP A 124 -15.19 -13.51 -4.11
N GLY A 125 -14.45 -14.37 -3.45
CA GLY A 125 -13.95 -15.66 -3.94
C GLY A 125 -12.44 -15.68 -4.11
N SER A 126 -11.93 -16.82 -4.58
CA SER A 126 -10.49 -17.07 -4.77
C SER A 126 -10.07 -17.22 -6.24
N GLY A 127 -10.95 -16.86 -7.17
CA GLY A 127 -10.82 -17.13 -8.60
C GLY A 127 -10.14 -16.01 -9.38
N THR A 128 -10.10 -16.19 -10.70
CA THR A 128 -9.53 -15.21 -11.63
C THR A 128 -10.63 -14.58 -12.48
N ILE A 129 -10.55 -13.27 -12.66
CA ILE A 129 -11.36 -12.49 -13.60
C ILE A 129 -10.43 -12.05 -14.72
N ASN A 130 -10.27 -12.89 -15.73
CA ASN A 130 -9.38 -12.63 -16.86
C ASN A 130 -10.04 -11.69 -17.87
N ASN A 131 -10.05 -10.40 -17.57
CA ASN A 131 -10.53 -9.36 -18.48
C ASN A 131 -9.38 -8.72 -19.26
N THR A 132 -9.51 -8.56 -20.57
CA THR A 132 -8.63 -7.66 -21.36
C THR A 132 -9.31 -6.31 -21.68
N GLY A 133 -10.63 -6.26 -21.58
CA GLY A 133 -11.46 -5.06 -21.74
C GLY A 133 -11.76 -4.35 -20.42
N LEU A 134 -13.03 -3.95 -20.22
CA LEU A 134 -13.45 -3.12 -19.09
C LEU A 134 -14.32 -3.89 -18.09
N ILE A 135 -13.94 -3.83 -16.82
CA ILE A 135 -14.85 -4.06 -15.70
C ILE A 135 -15.38 -2.69 -15.25
N ARG A 136 -16.69 -2.55 -15.12
CA ARG A 136 -17.32 -1.33 -14.61
C ARG A 136 -18.04 -1.60 -13.31
N VAL A 137 -17.60 -0.92 -12.25
CA VAL A 137 -18.39 -0.78 -11.04
C VAL A 137 -19.29 0.43 -11.25
N TYR A 138 -20.57 0.19 -11.53
CA TYR A 138 -21.45 1.21 -12.12
C TYR A 138 -22.37 1.88 -11.10
N ASP A 139 -22.93 1.11 -10.18
CA ASP A 139 -23.98 1.55 -9.27
C ASP A 139 -23.66 1.10 -7.85
N GLY A 140 -23.69 2.03 -6.88
CA GLY A 140 -23.47 1.78 -5.46
C GLY A 140 -22.05 1.35 -5.08
N ASP A 141 -21.74 1.52 -3.80
CA ASP A 141 -20.46 1.07 -3.24
C ASP A 141 -20.32 -0.46 -3.34
N LYS A 142 -19.08 -0.95 -3.26
CA LYS A 142 -18.76 -2.38 -3.26
C LYS A 142 -17.84 -2.74 -2.11
N ILE A 143 -17.97 -3.98 -1.67
CA ILE A 143 -17.16 -4.53 -0.60
C ILE A 143 -16.50 -5.82 -1.11
N PHE A 144 -15.18 -5.87 -1.05
CA PHE A 144 -14.43 -7.12 -1.06
C PHE A 144 -14.29 -7.58 0.39
N PRO A 145 -14.98 -8.63 0.83
CA PRO A 145 -14.86 -9.12 2.21
C PRO A 145 -13.47 -9.70 2.47
N ALA A 146 -13.16 -9.99 3.74
CA ALA A 146 -11.85 -10.53 4.13
C ALA A 146 -11.54 -11.92 3.52
N SER A 147 -12.56 -12.64 3.03
CA SER A 147 -12.41 -13.89 2.29
C SER A 147 -11.94 -13.70 0.84
N ALA A 148 -11.99 -12.48 0.29
CA ALA A 148 -11.67 -12.24 -1.10
C ALA A 148 -10.18 -12.43 -1.36
N ASN A 149 -9.86 -13.30 -2.32
CA ASN A 149 -8.53 -13.57 -2.84
C ASN A 149 -8.59 -13.61 -4.39
N LEU A 150 -8.87 -12.46 -5.00
CA LEU A 150 -9.20 -12.38 -6.42
C LEU A 150 -8.03 -11.85 -7.25
N THR A 151 -7.84 -12.45 -8.42
CA THR A 151 -6.92 -11.93 -9.45
C THR A 151 -7.71 -11.31 -10.60
N PHE A 152 -7.40 -10.07 -10.95
CA PHE A 152 -7.96 -9.33 -12.07
C PHE A 152 -6.95 -9.26 -13.23
N GLY A 153 -7.47 -9.50 -14.43
CA GLY A 153 -6.72 -9.50 -15.68
C GLY A 153 -6.19 -8.11 -16.08
N PRO A 154 -5.49 -8.04 -17.22
CA PRO A 154 -4.72 -6.86 -17.61
C PRO A 154 -5.59 -5.68 -18.09
N GLY A 155 -6.90 -5.89 -18.26
CA GLY A 155 -7.85 -4.84 -18.59
C GLY A 155 -8.05 -3.82 -17.47
N GLU A 156 -8.97 -2.89 -17.67
CA GLU A 156 -9.22 -1.81 -16.70
C GLU A 156 -10.45 -2.10 -15.84
N VAL A 157 -10.30 -1.93 -14.53
CA VAL A 157 -11.40 -1.80 -13.58
C VAL A 157 -11.70 -0.32 -13.38
N ARG A 158 -12.85 0.11 -13.88
CA ARG A 158 -13.31 1.51 -13.79
C ARG A 158 -14.43 1.64 -12.77
N VAL A 159 -14.18 2.42 -11.74
CA VAL A 159 -15.14 2.75 -10.70
C VAL A 159 -15.89 4.01 -11.11
N TRP A 160 -17.22 3.96 -11.13
CA TRP A 160 -18.05 5.08 -11.56
C TRP A 160 -17.96 6.27 -10.59
N ASN A 161 -18.65 7.35 -10.97
CA ASN A 161 -18.59 8.62 -10.26
C ASN A 161 -19.00 8.45 -8.80
N ASP A 162 -18.17 8.97 -7.90
CA ASP A 162 -18.51 9.14 -6.47
C ASP A 162 -18.83 7.82 -5.74
N LEU A 163 -18.37 6.68 -6.27
CA LEU A 163 -18.50 5.37 -5.63
C LEU A 163 -17.28 5.04 -4.80
N THR A 164 -17.50 4.31 -3.72
CA THR A 164 -16.46 3.81 -2.82
C THR A 164 -16.30 2.30 -2.93
N MET A 165 -15.05 1.85 -3.05
CA MET A 165 -14.65 0.45 -3.00
C MET A 165 -13.95 0.18 -1.66
N HIS A 166 -14.50 -0.74 -0.87
CA HIS A 166 -13.87 -1.21 0.37
C HIS A 166 -13.18 -2.55 0.13
N ASN A 167 -11.87 -2.62 0.38
CA ASN A 167 -11.12 -3.86 0.30
C ASN A 167 -10.71 -4.37 1.68
N PHE A 168 -11.29 -5.48 2.13
CA PHE A 168 -10.86 -6.21 3.32
C PHE A 168 -10.02 -7.46 3.00
N GLY A 169 -9.89 -7.84 1.72
CA GLY A 169 -9.24 -9.08 1.28
C GLY A 169 -7.84 -8.86 0.68
N ASP A 170 -7.38 -9.84 -0.10
CA ASP A 170 -6.14 -9.80 -0.89
C ASP A 170 -6.49 -9.77 -2.38
N LEU A 171 -6.21 -8.65 -3.04
CA LEU A 171 -6.60 -8.44 -4.44
C LEU A 171 -5.37 -8.20 -5.29
N ASP A 172 -5.30 -8.87 -6.44
CA ASP A 172 -4.26 -8.63 -7.44
C ASP A 172 -4.84 -8.00 -8.71
N PHE A 173 -4.44 -6.77 -9.01
CA PHE A 173 -4.80 -6.06 -10.25
C PHE A 173 -3.60 -6.01 -11.17
N THR A 174 -3.56 -6.90 -12.17
CA THR A 174 -2.51 -6.86 -13.19
C THR A 174 -2.67 -5.65 -14.12
N GLY A 175 -3.91 -5.21 -14.35
CA GLY A 175 -4.30 -4.05 -15.14
C GLY A 175 -4.50 -2.76 -14.33
N LEU A 176 -5.12 -1.77 -14.97
CA LEU A 176 -5.44 -0.46 -14.36
C LEU A 176 -6.67 -0.60 -13.45
N ILE A 177 -6.63 0.00 -12.26
CA ILE A 177 -7.83 0.27 -11.47
C ILE A 177 -7.95 1.77 -11.22
N ASN A 178 -9.07 2.37 -11.62
CA ASN A 178 -9.20 3.83 -11.60
C ASN A 178 -10.62 4.31 -11.32
N GLY A 179 -10.72 5.47 -10.68
CA GLY A 179 -11.96 6.23 -10.59
C GLY A 179 -12.30 6.93 -11.91
N ARG A 180 -13.59 7.15 -12.13
CA ARG A 180 -14.09 7.94 -13.28
C ARG A 180 -14.03 9.44 -13.00
N ASN A 181 -14.12 9.83 -11.73
CA ASN A 181 -13.96 11.21 -11.27
C ASN A 181 -13.16 11.25 -9.97
N VAL A 182 -12.91 12.47 -9.47
CA VAL A 182 -12.16 12.69 -8.23
C VAL A 182 -12.88 12.22 -6.96
N GLY A 183 -14.21 12.04 -7.00
CA GLY A 183 -14.98 11.53 -5.87
C GLY A 183 -15.00 10.01 -5.75
N SER A 184 -14.65 9.27 -6.81
CA SER A 184 -14.46 7.83 -6.74
C SER A 184 -13.35 7.50 -5.73
N THR A 185 -13.60 6.59 -4.80
CA THR A 185 -12.67 6.28 -3.70
C THR A 185 -12.35 4.79 -3.61
N TRP A 186 -11.08 4.46 -3.38
CA TRP A 186 -10.63 3.15 -2.93
C TRP A 186 -10.18 3.24 -1.48
N ILE A 187 -10.67 2.33 -0.65
CA ILE A 187 -10.24 2.18 0.74
C ILE A 187 -9.64 0.78 0.87
N ASN A 188 -8.33 0.74 1.13
CA ASN A 188 -7.65 -0.49 1.54
C ASN A 188 -7.79 -0.61 3.06
N GLU A 189 -8.64 -1.52 3.51
CA GLU A 189 -9.06 -1.62 4.91
C GLU A 189 -8.02 -2.31 5.79
N ALA A 190 -8.30 -2.42 7.09
CA ALA A 190 -7.36 -2.99 8.03
C ALA A 190 -6.97 -4.45 7.67
N GLY A 191 -5.67 -4.73 7.67
CA GLY A 191 -5.11 -6.05 7.35
C GLY A 191 -5.24 -6.50 5.88
N SER A 192 -5.83 -5.67 5.00
CA SER A 192 -6.06 -6.02 3.61
C SER A 192 -4.82 -5.79 2.74
N ARG A 193 -4.82 -6.40 1.56
CA ARG A 193 -3.74 -6.27 0.58
C ARG A 193 -4.29 -5.91 -0.79
N VAL A 194 -3.63 -4.94 -1.44
CA VAL A 194 -3.85 -4.67 -2.87
C VAL A 194 -2.52 -4.69 -3.60
N ASN A 195 -2.41 -5.58 -4.58
CA ASN A 195 -1.27 -5.72 -5.47
C ASN A 195 -1.58 -4.99 -6.78
N VAL A 196 -0.69 -4.08 -7.16
CA VAL A 196 -0.87 -3.10 -8.22
C VAL A 196 0.16 -3.36 -9.31
N GLY A 197 -0.30 -4.02 -10.37
CA GLY A 197 0.45 -4.32 -11.60
C GLY A 197 0.47 -3.16 -12.59
N ASN A 198 -0.37 -2.13 -12.39
CA ASN A 198 -0.38 -0.90 -13.18
C ASN A 198 -0.54 0.35 -12.30
N ASN A 199 -1.48 1.26 -12.58
CA ASN A 199 -1.83 2.36 -11.69
C ASN A 199 -3.06 2.01 -10.85
N ILE A 200 -3.15 2.61 -9.66
CA ILE A 200 -4.33 2.55 -8.78
C ILE A 200 -4.80 3.97 -8.53
N PHE A 201 -6.07 4.27 -8.83
CA PHE A 201 -6.75 5.52 -8.49
C PHE A 201 -5.92 6.79 -8.77
N TYR A 202 -5.32 6.86 -9.96
CA TYR A 202 -4.71 8.08 -10.48
C TYR A 202 -5.75 9.20 -10.68
N THR A 203 -6.99 8.81 -11.00
CA THR A 203 -8.19 9.61 -10.89
C THR A 203 -9.05 9.05 -9.76
N GLY A 204 -9.46 9.92 -8.85
CA GLY A 204 -10.13 9.51 -7.60
C GLY A 204 -9.21 9.64 -6.40
N SER A 205 -9.59 8.96 -5.32
CA SER A 205 -8.90 8.98 -4.03
C SER A 205 -8.48 7.57 -3.62
N LEU A 206 -7.23 7.41 -3.18
CA LEU A 206 -6.72 6.20 -2.55
C LEU A 206 -6.54 6.45 -1.05
N VAL A 207 -7.24 5.69 -0.22
CA VAL A 207 -7.07 5.62 1.24
C VAL A 207 -6.36 4.31 1.57
N ALA A 208 -5.16 4.41 2.13
CA ALA A 208 -4.31 3.24 2.40
C ALA A 208 -3.61 3.31 3.76
N ASN A 209 -4.17 4.01 4.73
CA ASN A 209 -3.59 4.23 6.06
C ASN A 209 -4.18 3.32 7.17
N SER A 210 -5.18 2.47 6.85
CA SER A 210 -5.77 1.52 7.80
C SER A 210 -4.75 0.53 8.36
N ALA A 211 -4.89 0.18 9.65
CA ALA A 211 -3.91 -0.62 10.38
C ALA A 211 -3.62 -1.99 9.72
N GLY A 212 -2.35 -2.31 9.56
CA GLY A 212 -1.86 -3.58 9.00
C GLY A 212 -2.06 -3.76 7.50
N ASN A 213 -2.68 -2.81 6.79
CA ASN A 213 -2.90 -2.96 5.36
C ASN A 213 -1.59 -2.86 4.56
N THR A 214 -1.59 -3.40 3.34
CA THR A 214 -0.43 -3.33 2.43
C THR A 214 -0.84 -2.94 1.02
N VAL A 215 -0.11 -1.97 0.45
CA VAL A 215 -0.16 -1.67 -0.99
C VAL A 215 1.16 -2.12 -1.62
N ARG A 216 1.10 -3.04 -2.59
CA ARG A 216 2.27 -3.53 -3.33
C ARG A 216 2.26 -3.03 -4.76
N TYR A 217 3.27 -2.26 -5.15
CA TYR A 217 3.51 -1.89 -6.54
C TYR A 217 4.50 -2.87 -7.18
N TYR A 218 4.08 -3.63 -8.20
CA TYR A 218 4.91 -4.71 -8.77
C TYR A 218 5.11 -4.65 -10.29
N ARG A 219 4.62 -3.60 -10.97
CA ARG A 219 4.73 -3.50 -12.43
C ARG A 219 6.16 -3.75 -12.94
N SER A 220 6.24 -4.57 -13.98
CA SER A 220 7.49 -5.04 -14.58
C SER A 220 7.61 -4.73 -16.09
N THR A 221 6.56 -4.20 -16.72
CA THR A 221 6.53 -3.90 -18.16
C THR A 221 6.98 -2.47 -18.49
N SER A 222 6.63 -1.49 -17.66
CA SER A 222 7.16 -0.13 -17.73
C SER A 222 7.14 0.55 -16.37
N ASP A 223 7.76 1.72 -16.31
CA ASP A 223 7.81 2.58 -15.13
C ASP A 223 6.39 2.99 -14.67
N ILE A 224 6.27 3.28 -13.36
CA ILE A 224 5.02 3.80 -12.77
C ILE A 224 5.27 4.83 -11.70
N ASN A 225 4.24 5.60 -11.44
CA ASN A 225 4.14 6.46 -10.28
C ASN A 225 3.46 5.69 -9.14
N ILE A 226 3.97 5.86 -7.93
CA ILE A 226 3.27 5.53 -6.70
C ILE A 226 2.21 6.60 -6.51
N THR A 227 0.95 6.17 -6.44
CA THR A 227 -0.19 7.08 -6.28
C THR A 227 -0.06 7.82 -4.95
N ARG A 228 -0.25 9.13 -4.95
CA ARG A 228 -0.36 9.88 -3.69
C ARG A 228 -1.71 9.57 -3.06
N THR A 229 -1.70 8.99 -1.86
CA THR A 229 -2.93 8.73 -1.09
C THR A 229 -3.58 10.05 -0.64
N SER A 230 -4.85 9.99 -0.25
CA SER A 230 -5.65 11.17 0.12
C SER A 230 -4.99 12.04 1.19
N ASP A 231 -4.28 11.40 2.12
CA ASP A 231 -3.60 12.02 3.26
C ASP A 231 -2.07 11.87 3.18
N SER A 232 -1.52 11.50 2.01
CA SER A 232 -0.09 11.23 1.83
C SER A 232 0.45 10.10 2.75
N THR A 233 -0.42 9.25 3.29
CA THR A 233 -0.04 8.15 4.19
C THR A 233 -0.37 6.78 3.59
N TYR A 234 0.59 5.86 3.72
CA TYR A 234 0.39 4.41 3.59
C TYR A 234 0.54 3.75 4.95
N HIS A 235 -0.09 2.59 5.17
CA HIS A 235 0.27 1.74 6.29
C HIS A 235 1.56 0.97 5.98
N ASN A 236 1.49 -0.13 5.22
CA ASN A 236 2.68 -0.77 4.65
C ASN A 236 2.77 -0.48 3.14
N LEU A 237 4.00 -0.28 2.65
CA LEU A 237 4.28 -0.06 1.23
C LEU A 237 5.35 -1.03 0.73
N GLU A 238 5.04 -1.76 -0.34
CA GLU A 238 5.98 -2.68 -0.98
C GLU A 238 6.29 -2.24 -2.42
N ILE A 239 7.57 -2.07 -2.73
CA ILE A 239 8.09 -1.70 -4.04
C ILE A 239 8.82 -2.90 -4.65
N THR A 240 8.19 -3.59 -5.60
CA THR A 240 8.66 -4.87 -6.15
C THR A 240 8.62 -4.89 -7.68
N GLY A 241 8.95 -6.01 -8.34
CA GLY A 241 9.01 -6.09 -9.81
C GLY A 241 10.31 -5.52 -10.39
N SER A 242 10.34 -5.20 -11.69
CA SER A 242 11.60 -4.85 -12.38
C SER A 242 11.74 -3.41 -12.90
N ARG A 243 10.66 -2.61 -12.85
CA ARG A 243 10.64 -1.24 -13.40
C ARG A 243 10.73 -0.17 -12.32
N LEU A 244 11.06 1.07 -12.71
CA LEU A 244 11.22 2.17 -11.77
C LEU A 244 9.87 2.65 -11.23
N LYS A 245 9.82 2.85 -9.91
CA LYS A 245 8.68 3.44 -9.18
C LYS A 245 9.05 4.84 -8.72
N ARG A 246 8.15 5.80 -8.89
CA ARG A 246 8.37 7.23 -8.56
C ARG A 246 7.39 7.68 -7.48
N LEU A 247 7.88 8.26 -6.39
CA LEU A 247 7.01 9.04 -5.51
C LEU A 247 6.51 10.28 -6.24
N THR A 248 5.29 10.70 -5.94
CA THR A 248 4.64 11.88 -6.55
C THR A 248 4.37 13.00 -5.54
N GLY A 249 4.86 12.83 -4.31
CA GLY A 249 4.70 13.77 -3.22
C GLY A 249 5.30 13.22 -1.92
N PRO A 250 5.34 14.04 -0.85
CA PRO A 250 5.75 13.60 0.48
C PRO A 250 4.89 12.40 0.91
N THR A 251 5.54 11.40 1.49
CA THR A 251 4.86 10.15 1.87
C THR A 251 5.23 9.74 3.28
N THR A 252 4.22 9.47 4.11
CA THR A 252 4.35 8.85 5.43
C THR A 252 4.00 7.36 5.32
N ILE A 253 4.77 6.50 5.99
CA ILE A 253 4.53 5.05 6.04
C ILE A 253 4.44 4.65 7.51
N LEU A 254 3.24 4.23 7.94
CA LEU A 254 2.95 3.93 9.36
C LEU A 254 3.52 2.60 9.82
N GLY A 255 3.64 1.63 8.91
CA GLY A 255 4.28 0.35 9.11
C GLY A 255 5.56 0.27 8.31
N ASP A 256 5.77 -0.84 7.63
CA ASP A 256 7.05 -1.15 6.99
C ASP A 256 7.10 -0.68 5.53
N LEU A 257 8.29 -0.23 5.11
CA LEU A 257 8.66 -0.02 3.71
C LEU A 257 9.58 -1.15 3.26
N THR A 258 9.14 -1.93 2.26
CA THR A 258 9.95 -2.98 1.64
C THR A 258 10.26 -2.64 0.19
N ILE A 259 11.54 -2.68 -0.18
CA ILE A 259 12.03 -2.35 -1.51
C ILE A 259 12.83 -3.52 -2.08
N SER A 260 12.31 -4.11 -3.15
CA SER A 260 12.98 -5.13 -3.99
C SER A 260 12.97 -4.75 -5.47
N SER A 261 12.70 -3.48 -5.77
CA SER A 261 12.74 -2.88 -7.11
C SER A 261 13.23 -1.44 -7.05
N ARG A 262 13.58 -0.88 -8.20
CA ARG A 262 14.08 0.50 -8.28
C ARG A 262 13.03 1.50 -7.80
N LEU A 263 13.41 2.36 -6.85
CA LEU A 263 12.60 3.46 -6.32
C LEU A 263 13.34 4.79 -6.52
N THR A 264 12.65 5.83 -6.96
CA THR A 264 13.12 7.23 -6.83
C THR A 264 12.13 8.00 -5.98
N THR A 265 12.66 8.83 -5.07
CA THR A 265 11.85 9.72 -4.25
C THR A 265 11.51 11.04 -4.93
N GLN A 266 12.19 11.39 -6.03
CA GLN A 266 11.98 12.64 -6.78
C GLN A 266 11.97 13.90 -5.88
N GLU A 267 12.98 14.07 -5.02
CA GLU A 267 13.08 15.16 -4.04
C GLU A 267 12.01 15.16 -2.92
N TRP A 268 11.09 14.21 -2.92
CA TRP A 268 10.07 14.11 -1.88
C TRP A 268 10.55 13.35 -0.64
N PRO A 269 10.30 13.87 0.57
CA PRO A 269 10.72 13.19 1.78
C PRO A 269 9.85 11.96 2.07
N LEU A 270 10.48 10.98 2.70
CA LEU A 270 9.83 9.80 3.29
C LEU A 270 9.88 9.91 4.82
N ASP A 271 8.74 9.74 5.49
CA ASP A 271 8.68 9.56 6.94
C ASP A 271 8.22 8.14 7.29
N LEU A 272 9.07 7.40 7.98
CA LEU A 272 8.85 6.01 8.33
C LEU A 272 8.58 5.88 9.82
N LYS A 273 7.48 5.18 10.14
CA LYS A 273 7.14 4.78 11.51
C LYS A 273 7.46 3.30 11.80
N GLY A 274 7.55 2.46 10.77
CA GLY A 274 8.05 1.08 10.87
C GLY A 274 9.44 0.89 10.25
N ASN A 275 9.75 -0.36 9.88
CA ASN A 275 11.07 -0.75 9.39
C ASN A 275 11.29 -0.38 7.92
N TYR A 276 12.56 -0.20 7.58
CA TYR A 276 13.04 -0.04 6.22
C TYR A 276 13.80 -1.30 5.80
N SER A 277 13.33 -1.99 4.77
CA SER A 277 14.03 -3.12 4.15
C SER A 277 14.27 -2.84 2.68
N ASN A 278 15.52 -2.88 2.25
CA ASN A 278 15.92 -2.66 0.87
C ASN A 278 16.89 -3.73 0.37
N THR A 279 16.56 -4.28 -0.79
CA THR A 279 17.34 -5.26 -1.55
C THR A 279 17.61 -4.80 -2.99
N SER A 280 17.31 -3.53 -3.28
CA SER A 280 17.42 -2.92 -4.60
C SER A 280 18.01 -1.50 -4.51
N THR A 281 17.90 -0.73 -5.59
CA THR A 281 18.42 0.63 -5.67
C THR A 281 17.34 1.65 -5.32
N ILE A 282 17.64 2.54 -4.37
CA ILE A 282 16.91 3.78 -4.16
C ILE A 282 17.70 4.96 -4.73
N THR A 283 17.02 5.86 -5.43
CA THR A 283 17.57 7.16 -5.86
C THR A 283 16.86 8.24 -5.08
N ALA A 284 17.53 8.81 -4.09
CA ALA A 284 16.93 9.75 -3.16
C ALA A 284 16.87 11.20 -3.66
N ASP A 285 17.39 11.53 -4.86
CA ASP A 285 17.29 12.85 -5.52
C ASP A 285 17.19 14.04 -4.55
N SER A 286 18.24 14.37 -3.80
CA SER A 286 18.28 15.47 -2.81
C SER A 286 17.23 15.47 -1.68
N SER A 287 16.43 14.41 -1.53
CA SER A 287 15.44 14.23 -0.45
C SER A 287 16.06 13.63 0.82
N TYR A 288 15.29 13.62 1.91
CA TYR A 288 15.68 12.92 3.14
C TYR A 288 14.68 11.81 3.51
N ILE A 289 15.20 10.82 4.22
CA ILE A 289 14.38 9.79 4.88
C ILE A 289 14.39 10.07 6.38
N SER A 290 13.20 10.08 6.98
CA SER A 290 12.97 10.31 8.40
C SER A 290 12.53 9.03 9.08
N PHE A 291 13.13 8.72 10.23
CA PHE A 291 12.72 7.64 11.12
C PHE A 291 12.15 8.24 12.40
N SER A 292 10.85 8.10 12.60
CA SER A 292 10.11 8.79 13.67
C SER A 292 9.00 7.94 14.32
N GLY A 293 9.12 6.62 14.18
CA GLY A 293 8.27 5.64 14.88
C GLY A 293 8.60 5.54 16.37
N THR A 294 7.61 5.11 17.16
CA THR A 294 7.73 5.00 18.62
C THR A 294 8.35 3.69 19.10
N GLY A 295 8.31 2.63 18.30
CA GLY A 295 9.00 1.37 18.55
C GLY A 295 10.42 1.38 17.98
N ASP A 296 11.16 0.30 18.20
CA ASP A 296 12.42 0.09 17.48
C ASP A 296 12.16 0.05 15.97
N GLN A 297 13.03 0.69 15.21
CA GLN A 297 13.04 0.64 13.75
C GLN A 297 14.37 0.06 13.29
N SER A 298 14.38 -0.54 12.11
CA SER A 298 15.59 -1.06 11.49
C SER A 298 15.77 -0.54 10.07
N ILE A 299 17.03 -0.37 9.68
CA ILE A 299 17.46 -0.17 8.29
C ILE A 299 18.18 -1.44 7.88
N SER A 300 17.57 -2.18 6.96
CA SER A 300 18.11 -3.43 6.46
C SER A 300 18.44 -3.36 4.98
N ASN A 301 19.73 -3.44 4.67
CA ASN A 301 20.27 -3.68 3.33
C ASN A 301 21.60 -4.43 3.48
N ALA A 302 21.64 -5.67 3.01
CA ALA A 302 22.83 -6.53 3.17
C ALA A 302 24.07 -6.01 2.42
N ALA A 303 23.88 -5.17 1.39
CA ALA A 303 24.98 -4.55 0.64
C ALA A 303 25.44 -3.20 1.24
N GLY A 304 24.83 -2.76 2.34
CA GLY A 304 24.92 -1.39 2.84
C GLY A 304 23.90 -0.47 2.17
N GLU A 305 23.67 0.69 2.76
CA GLU A 305 22.66 1.65 2.30
C GLU A 305 23.24 3.06 2.18
N THR A 306 22.72 3.85 1.23
CA THR A 306 23.11 5.25 1.04
C THR A 306 21.88 6.14 0.95
N PHE A 307 21.78 7.10 1.86
CA PHE A 307 20.76 8.14 1.84
C PHE A 307 21.39 9.50 1.51
N TYR A 308 20.63 10.35 0.83
CA TYR A 308 21.05 11.73 0.65
C TYR A 308 21.02 12.48 1.99
N GLY A 309 19.83 12.56 2.59
CA GLY A 309 19.65 13.05 3.96
C GLY A 309 19.01 12.00 4.87
N LEU A 310 19.38 12.00 6.14
CA LEU A 310 18.79 11.14 7.18
C LEU A 310 18.33 11.99 8.36
N ARG A 311 17.06 11.87 8.73
CA ARG A 311 16.50 12.46 9.94
C ARG A 311 16.12 11.37 10.94
N VAL A 312 16.56 11.51 12.17
CA VAL A 312 16.22 10.62 13.28
C VAL A 312 15.50 11.42 14.35
N ASN A 313 14.24 11.09 14.58
CA ASN A 313 13.39 11.71 15.59
C ASN A 313 12.66 10.62 16.37
N LYS A 314 13.43 9.86 17.15
CA LYS A 314 12.91 8.72 17.93
C LYS A 314 12.88 9.08 19.41
N THR A 315 11.75 9.62 19.87
CA THR A 315 11.52 9.90 21.29
C THR A 315 11.47 8.63 22.15
N SER A 316 11.26 7.47 21.52
CA SER A 316 11.34 6.14 22.11
C SER A 316 11.78 5.12 21.06
N GLY A 317 12.36 4.00 21.53
CA GLY A 317 12.97 2.98 20.67
C GLY A 317 14.26 3.45 19.99
N SER A 318 14.99 2.51 19.42
CA SER A 318 16.26 2.73 18.72
C SER A 318 16.12 2.57 17.21
N LEU A 319 16.97 3.26 16.44
CA LEU A 319 17.18 3.03 15.02
C LEU A 319 18.35 2.05 14.84
N ASN A 320 18.05 0.82 14.48
CA ASN A 320 19.02 -0.26 14.33
C ASN A 320 19.56 -0.34 12.90
N LEU A 321 20.87 -0.26 12.74
CA LEU A 321 21.53 -0.47 11.45
C LEU A 321 21.92 -1.95 11.33
N THR A 322 21.36 -2.66 10.33
CA THR A 322 21.76 -4.05 10.06
C THR A 322 22.86 -4.16 8.99
N GLY A 323 23.34 -3.03 8.49
CA GLY A 323 24.44 -2.88 7.54
C GLY A 323 25.04 -1.48 7.65
N ASN A 324 26.16 -1.24 6.98
CA ASN A 324 26.75 0.11 6.93
C ASN A 324 25.79 1.11 6.29
N LEU A 325 25.77 2.33 6.81
CA LEU A 325 24.92 3.41 6.31
C LEU A 325 25.75 4.63 5.95
N ILE A 326 25.55 5.16 4.76
CA ILE A 326 26.15 6.42 4.30
C ILE A 326 25.05 7.47 4.20
N VAL A 327 25.28 8.63 4.81
CA VAL A 327 24.46 9.84 4.65
C VAL A 327 25.31 10.86 3.91
N THR A 328 24.96 11.19 2.67
CA THR A 328 25.86 11.97 1.82
C THR A 328 25.84 13.48 2.10
N ASP A 329 24.70 14.01 2.56
CA ASP A 329 24.50 15.45 2.74
C ASP A 329 24.32 15.81 4.22
N SER A 330 23.16 15.49 4.81
CA SER A 330 22.80 15.99 6.12
C SER A 330 22.22 14.89 7.02
N LEU A 331 22.74 14.83 8.25
CA LEU A 331 22.23 14.01 9.35
C LEU A 331 21.56 14.94 10.37
N TRP A 332 20.23 14.84 10.48
CA TRP A 332 19.45 15.51 11.52
C TRP A 332 19.20 14.53 12.67
N MET A 333 19.72 14.86 13.85
CA MET A 333 19.46 14.14 15.10
C MET A 333 18.58 15.01 15.98
N ASP A 334 17.27 14.81 15.89
CA ASP A 334 16.29 15.53 16.70
C ASP A 334 16.13 14.87 18.07
N ALA A 335 16.11 13.53 18.09
CA ALA A 335 16.03 12.70 19.28
C ALA A 335 16.36 11.23 18.95
N GLY A 336 16.80 10.49 19.96
CA GLY A 336 16.88 9.02 19.92
C GLY A 336 18.27 8.42 19.75
N VAL A 337 18.31 7.10 19.66
CA VAL A 337 19.56 6.33 19.56
C VAL A 337 19.67 5.74 18.17
N ILE A 338 20.82 5.94 17.51
CA ILE A 338 21.20 5.17 16.33
C ILE A 338 22.13 4.05 16.81
N GLU A 339 21.67 2.81 16.74
CA GLU A 339 22.44 1.62 17.09
C GLU A 339 23.13 1.06 15.86
N CYS A 340 24.42 1.34 15.73
CA CYS A 340 25.23 0.87 14.61
C CYS A 340 25.58 -0.62 14.73
N GLN A 341 25.52 -1.21 15.93
CA GLN A 341 25.99 -2.58 16.18
C GLN A 341 27.45 -2.74 15.73
N SER A 342 27.75 -3.71 14.86
CA SER A 342 29.07 -3.87 14.24
C SER A 342 29.30 -2.99 12.99
N ASN A 343 28.28 -2.26 12.55
CA ASN A 343 28.30 -1.45 11.33
C ASN A 343 28.85 -0.03 11.59
N GLU A 344 29.09 0.70 10.51
CA GLU A 344 29.50 2.10 10.53
C GLU A 344 28.39 3.01 9.97
N LEU A 345 28.13 4.13 10.66
CA LEU A 345 27.43 5.27 10.10
C LEU A 345 28.46 6.27 9.57
N LEU A 346 28.43 6.55 8.27
CA LEU A 346 29.29 7.53 7.61
C LEU A 346 28.50 8.78 7.21
N LEU A 347 29.00 9.96 7.56
CA LEU A 347 28.47 11.25 7.12
C LEU A 347 29.44 11.93 6.13
N GLY A 348 28.98 12.09 4.89
CA GLY A 348 29.74 12.57 3.73
C GLY A 348 30.50 11.48 2.98
N THR A 349 31.06 11.81 1.82
CA THR A 349 31.77 10.87 0.94
C THR A 349 33.15 11.35 0.47
N SER A 350 33.45 12.64 0.56
CA SER A 350 34.70 13.22 0.07
C SER A 350 35.12 14.50 0.80
N THR A 351 36.34 14.97 0.54
CA THR A 351 36.84 16.28 1.02
C THR A 351 36.16 17.47 0.34
N ALA A 352 35.52 17.26 -0.81
CA ALA A 352 34.76 18.28 -1.52
C ALA A 352 33.35 18.48 -0.92
N ASP A 353 32.86 17.50 -0.18
CA ASP A 353 31.53 17.55 0.43
C ASP A 353 31.57 18.45 1.67
N SER A 354 30.45 19.12 1.96
CA SER A 354 30.28 19.89 3.21
C SER A 354 29.10 19.31 4.01
N PRO A 355 29.19 18.06 4.47
CA PRO A 355 28.06 17.40 5.08
C PRO A 355 27.75 18.01 6.46
N ALA A 356 26.47 18.13 6.79
CA ALA A 356 26.02 18.76 8.02
C ALA A 356 25.52 17.72 9.04
N LEU A 357 26.03 17.82 10.26
CA LEU A 357 25.38 17.23 11.42
C LEU A 357 24.54 18.32 12.09
N ILE A 358 23.22 18.23 11.97
CA ILE A 358 22.28 19.11 12.66
C ILE A 358 21.80 18.37 13.91
N TYR A 359 22.20 18.86 15.09
CA TYR A 359 22.03 18.13 16.35
C TYR A 359 21.16 18.89 17.35
N THR A 360 20.12 18.24 17.84
CA THR A 360 19.27 18.70 18.95
C THR A 360 19.42 17.79 20.16
N ASP A 361 19.26 16.48 19.96
CA ASP A 361 19.37 15.46 21.01
C ASP A 361 19.66 14.08 20.38
N GLY A 362 20.01 13.11 21.21
CA GLY A 362 20.26 11.73 20.83
C GLY A 362 21.73 11.37 20.78
N ARG A 363 22.02 10.14 20.37
CA ARG A 363 23.40 9.63 20.29
C ARG A 363 23.56 8.49 19.31
N ILE A 364 24.80 8.30 18.87
CA ILE A 364 25.22 7.19 18.02
C ILE A 364 25.92 6.17 18.92
N PHE A 365 25.32 4.98 19.02
CA PHE A 365 25.90 3.84 19.72
C PHE A 365 26.62 2.93 18.71
N GLY A 366 27.94 3.10 18.65
CA GLY A 366 28.84 2.38 17.76
C GLY A 366 29.69 3.33 16.92
N LYS A 367 30.16 2.85 15.77
CA LYS A 367 31.09 3.61 14.91
C LYS A 367 30.38 4.71 14.14
N PHE A 368 30.85 5.93 14.34
CA PHE A 368 30.47 7.09 13.55
C PHE A 368 31.68 7.68 12.85
N LYS A 369 31.64 7.76 11.53
CA LYS A 369 32.67 8.40 10.72
C LYS A 369 32.09 9.62 10.04
N ARG A 370 32.84 10.71 9.99
CA ARG A 370 32.42 11.91 9.23
C ARG A 370 33.58 12.57 8.51
N TRP A 371 33.29 13.14 7.34
CA TRP A 371 34.22 14.00 6.62
C TRP A 371 34.31 15.38 7.28
N ILE A 372 35.52 15.94 7.27
CA ILE A 372 35.89 17.22 7.88
C ILE A 372 36.85 17.92 6.92
N ASN A 373 36.52 19.14 6.52
CA ASN A 373 37.31 19.94 5.57
C ASN A 373 37.55 21.39 6.02
N ASN A 374 37.00 21.79 7.17
CA ASN A 374 37.10 23.15 7.70
C ASN A 374 37.83 23.17 9.04
N THR A 375 38.66 24.19 9.26
CA THR A 375 39.28 24.52 10.55
C THR A 375 38.43 25.52 11.32
N GLY A 376 38.71 25.69 12.61
CA GLY A 376 38.12 26.75 13.45
C GLY A 376 36.63 26.58 13.79
N ILE A 377 36.05 25.42 13.50
CA ILE A 377 34.68 25.05 13.87
C ILE A 377 34.68 23.85 14.80
N ASP A 378 33.70 23.80 15.70
CA ASP A 378 33.48 22.65 16.58
C ASP A 378 32.89 21.49 15.78
N VAL A 379 33.57 20.35 15.84
CA VAL A 379 33.17 19.08 15.22
C VAL A 379 32.65 18.17 16.31
N LEU A 380 31.33 18.05 16.39
CA LEU A 380 30.63 17.15 17.31
C LEU A 380 30.60 15.71 16.76
N PHE A 381 30.96 14.77 17.62
CA PHE A 381 30.68 13.35 17.55
C PHE A 381 29.73 13.01 18.70
N PRO A 382 28.41 12.85 18.44
CA PRO A 382 27.43 12.60 19.49
C PRO A 382 27.42 11.11 19.86
N THR A 383 28.55 10.59 20.32
CA THR A 383 28.74 9.16 20.63
C THR A 383 28.19 8.78 22.01
N GLY A 384 27.96 7.49 22.23
CA GLY A 384 27.54 6.96 23.51
C GLY A 384 27.31 5.45 23.46
N ASP A 385 26.64 4.92 24.48
CA ASP A 385 26.19 3.52 24.54
C ASP A 385 24.66 3.41 24.66
N ALA A 386 24.12 2.28 25.11
CA ALA A 386 22.68 2.10 25.31
C ALA A 386 22.06 2.98 26.42
N SER A 387 22.86 3.60 27.30
CA SER A 387 22.37 4.38 28.45
C SER A 387 23.06 5.74 28.64
N ASN A 388 24.24 5.93 28.06
CA ASN A 388 25.11 7.07 28.33
C ASN A 388 25.37 7.85 27.05
N TYR A 389 25.24 9.17 27.15
CA TYR A 389 25.72 10.11 26.14
C TYR A 389 27.11 10.60 26.54
N SER A 390 28.10 10.34 25.69
CA SER A 390 29.52 10.63 25.92
C SER A 390 30.11 11.24 24.64
N PRO A 391 29.77 12.51 24.33
CA PRO A 391 30.18 13.13 23.09
C PRO A 391 31.67 13.50 23.10
N LEU A 392 32.22 13.60 21.89
CA LEU A 392 33.51 14.22 21.64
C LEU A 392 33.28 15.50 20.81
N VAL A 393 33.89 16.61 21.23
CA VAL A 393 33.93 17.86 20.47
C VAL A 393 35.39 18.17 20.17
N LEU A 394 35.72 18.35 18.89
CA LEU A 394 37.05 18.69 18.42
C LEU A 394 37.02 20.01 17.66
N THR A 395 38.04 20.84 17.86
CA THR A 395 38.25 22.05 17.08
C THR A 395 39.64 21.96 16.45
N PHE A 396 39.70 22.00 15.13
CA PHE A 396 40.98 21.90 14.40
C PHE A 396 41.53 23.30 14.12
N THR A 397 42.73 23.60 14.61
CA THR A 397 43.44 24.84 14.25
C THR A 397 44.22 24.70 12.94
N ASP A 398 44.64 23.48 12.62
CA ASP A 398 45.27 23.07 11.37
C ASP A 398 44.71 21.68 10.99
N LEU A 399 44.40 21.48 9.70
CA LEU A 399 43.71 20.30 9.22
C LEU A 399 44.11 19.99 7.78
N SER A 400 44.55 18.76 7.55
CA SER A 400 44.48 18.14 6.22
C SER A 400 43.06 17.57 6.06
N PRO A 401 42.23 18.06 5.11
CA PRO A 401 40.87 17.57 4.93
C PRO A 401 40.82 16.05 4.78
N GLY A 402 39.86 15.42 5.44
CA GLY A 402 39.79 13.97 5.50
C GLY A 402 38.54 13.51 6.24
N SER A 403 38.58 12.28 6.74
CA SER A 403 37.52 11.74 7.58
C SER A 403 38.08 11.29 8.92
N LEU A 404 37.27 11.41 9.97
CA LEU A 404 37.59 10.96 11.31
C LEU A 404 36.49 10.02 11.81
N SER A 405 36.89 8.92 12.44
CA SER A 405 35.99 7.97 13.08
C SER A 405 36.02 8.16 14.59
N GLY A 406 34.85 8.21 15.21
CA GLY A 406 34.64 8.22 16.65
C GLY A 406 33.74 7.07 17.08
N GLU A 407 34.08 6.45 18.20
CA GLU A 407 33.30 5.39 18.85
C GLU A 407 33.48 5.51 20.36
N TYR A 408 32.38 5.39 21.11
CA TYR A 408 32.47 5.30 22.57
C TYR A 408 32.86 3.88 22.98
N ILE A 409 33.97 3.76 23.69
CA ILE A 409 34.45 2.49 24.24
C ILE A 409 34.27 2.53 25.76
N GLY A 410 33.32 1.77 26.29
CA GLY A 410 33.02 1.75 27.73
C GLY A 410 34.05 1.03 28.61
N SER A 411 35.02 0.33 28.01
CA SER A 411 36.11 -0.30 28.76
C SER A 411 37.18 0.71 29.14
N ASN A 412 37.92 0.42 30.22
CA ASN A 412 39.08 1.22 30.61
C ASN A 412 40.07 1.35 29.43
N HIS A 413 40.49 2.58 29.13
CA HIS A 413 41.36 2.94 28.00
C HIS A 413 42.80 2.46 28.20
N GLY A 414 43.11 1.85 29.35
CA GLY A 414 44.45 1.38 29.68
C GLY A 414 45.44 2.53 29.84
N THR A 415 46.74 2.21 29.77
CA THR A 415 47.83 3.18 29.94
C THR A 415 48.48 3.59 28.62
N THR A 416 47.96 3.13 27.48
CA THR A 416 48.54 3.36 26.14
C THR A 416 48.19 4.72 25.52
N GLY A 417 47.42 5.56 26.24
CA GLY A 417 46.97 6.85 25.73
C GLY A 417 45.84 6.73 24.71
N LEU A 418 45.37 7.88 24.20
CA LEU A 418 44.37 7.94 23.13
C LEU A 418 45.01 7.47 21.81
N PRO A 419 44.48 6.44 21.13
CA PRO A 419 44.85 6.16 19.75
C PRO A 419 44.25 7.27 18.87
N LEU A 420 45.08 8.25 18.49
CA LEU A 420 44.72 9.33 17.58
C LEU A 420 45.10 8.99 16.14
#